data_AF-A0A973FEE0-F1
#
_entry.id   AF-A0A973FEE0-F1
#
_cell.length_a   1.000
_cell.length_b   1.000
_cell.length_c   1.000
_cell.angle_alpha   90.00
_cell.angle_beta   90.00
_cell.angle_gamma   90.00
#
_symmetry.space_group_name_H-M   'P 1'
#
loop_
_entity.id
_entity.type
_entity.pdbx_description
1 polymer ?
#
loop_
_entity_poly.entity_id
_entity_poly.type
_entity_poly.pdbx_seq_one_letter_code
_entity_poly.pdbx_strand_id
1 'polypeptide(L)'
;MGITPQDLFNLLGIPPETPLDIGSMCRRLRPVIYPGLHLSERLEGFCDALFSAMQSLGVRVLVHEEATGSDGRFPPGTVIFAPGHFTDGMLAINRVSTLYNNIIVGIYDEQPPLDQDSLPQERLDAIVSRLAREMVHILIYVTERSWTVCTMNGSVVTFNTPYPSREAVRNSLVPKISAQVVPPGPDDIDIEQGALDICTPEYLDAAEDFMQCSALWKKNHCLVTHTSTDGLEYRNEYYRRIVARYLDRRSGMSYGFFARQRPLAAAPALRENEVVPEELADKMAKMSVLGHTILVPVPTVSVITTRSGCRKHHLDPEKDLVEIGLTGGRAWMRTSGNTAGREDSRPSFDTLTILAHALGNAFAASILKTFSPESLFPAHLEWKG
;
A
#
# COMPACT_ATOMS: atom_id res chain seq x y z
N MET A 1 -10.92 19.14 -8.75
CA MET A 1 -11.75 17.99 -9.15
C MET A 1 -12.24 17.34 -7.86
N GLY A 2 -13.54 17.20 -7.70
CA GLY A 2 -14.15 16.59 -6.52
C GLY A 2 -14.97 15.38 -6.95
N ILE A 3 -14.77 14.27 -6.26
CA ILE A 3 -15.57 13.05 -6.38
C ILE A 3 -16.08 12.71 -4.97
N THR A 4 -17.31 12.20 -4.85
CA THR A 4 -17.81 11.85 -3.53
C THR A 4 -17.08 10.62 -3.01
N PRO A 5 -16.87 10.48 -1.68
CA PRO A 5 -16.31 9.26 -1.11
C PRO A 5 -17.08 8.00 -1.51
N GLN A 6 -18.42 8.08 -1.58
CA GLN A 6 -19.27 6.95 -1.94
C GLN A 6 -19.00 6.46 -3.37
N ASP A 7 -18.85 7.40 -4.32
CA ASP A 7 -18.50 7.06 -5.69
C ASP A 7 -17.11 6.42 -5.74
N LEU A 8 -16.13 6.94 -4.99
CA LEU A 8 -14.79 6.32 -4.91
C LEU A 8 -14.84 4.90 -4.37
N PHE A 9 -15.65 4.63 -3.35
CA PHE A 9 -15.82 3.29 -2.79
C PHE A 9 -16.33 2.31 -3.85
N ASN A 10 -17.38 2.70 -4.56
CA ASN A 10 -17.98 1.87 -5.60
C ASN A 10 -17.03 1.68 -6.79
N LEU A 11 -16.34 2.75 -7.21
CA LEU A 11 -15.44 2.71 -8.37
C LEU A 11 -14.22 1.81 -8.15
N LEU A 12 -13.68 1.80 -6.93
CA LEU A 12 -12.47 1.03 -6.59
C LEU A 12 -12.78 -0.30 -5.91
N GLY A 13 -14.05 -0.61 -5.63
CA GLY A 13 -14.45 -1.81 -4.90
C GLY A 13 -13.93 -1.87 -3.47
N ILE A 14 -13.67 -0.71 -2.86
CA ILE A 14 -13.14 -0.64 -1.49
C ILE A 14 -14.29 -0.48 -0.49
N PRO A 15 -14.16 -0.98 0.75
CA PRO A 15 -15.23 -0.90 1.73
C PRO A 15 -15.63 0.55 2.03
N PRO A 16 -16.94 0.87 2.20
CA PRO A 16 -17.41 2.23 2.49
C PRO A 16 -16.86 2.83 3.79
N GLU A 17 -16.37 1.97 4.67
CA GLU A 17 -15.69 2.35 5.88
C GLU A 17 -14.20 2.66 5.67
N THR A 18 -13.66 2.65 4.46
CA THR A 18 -12.25 3.00 4.26
C THR A 18 -12.05 4.51 4.48
N PRO A 19 -11.18 4.96 5.40
CA PRO A 19 -10.92 6.39 5.58
C PRO A 19 -10.09 6.95 4.42
N LEU A 20 -10.66 7.91 3.69
CA LEU A 20 -9.99 8.55 2.53
C LEU A 20 -9.32 9.89 2.84
N ASP A 21 -9.62 10.48 4.00
CA ASP A 21 -9.05 11.75 4.45
C ASP A 21 -8.45 11.65 5.86
N ILE A 22 -7.47 12.50 6.15
CA ILE A 22 -6.75 12.53 7.43
C ILE A 22 -7.69 12.69 8.63
N GLY A 23 -8.75 13.50 8.52
CA GLY A 23 -9.69 13.70 9.62
C GLY A 23 -10.46 12.41 9.94
N SER A 24 -10.92 11.71 8.89
CA SER A 24 -11.56 10.40 9.03
C SER A 24 -10.61 9.33 9.55
N MET A 25 -9.34 9.35 9.13
CA MET A 25 -8.28 8.47 9.68
C MET A 25 -8.14 8.72 11.19
N CYS A 26 -7.93 9.97 11.62
CA CYS A 26 -7.80 10.31 13.04
C CYS A 26 -9.00 9.87 13.89
N ARG A 27 -10.23 10.10 13.39
CA ARG A 27 -11.47 9.70 14.10
C ARG A 27 -11.61 8.19 14.30
N ARG A 28 -11.02 7.39 13.41
CA ARG A 28 -11.10 5.92 13.45
C ARG A 28 -9.97 5.29 14.24
N LEU A 29 -8.81 5.93 14.29
CA LEU A 29 -7.66 5.42 15.03
C LEU A 29 -7.98 5.20 16.52
N ARG A 30 -7.56 4.05 17.02
CA ARG A 30 -7.68 3.62 18.42
C ARG A 30 -6.31 3.15 18.92
N PRO A 31 -5.37 4.07 19.17
CA PRO A 31 -4.05 3.70 19.65
C PRO A 31 -4.07 3.40 21.15
N VAL A 32 -3.22 2.46 21.56
CA VAL A 32 -2.96 2.11 22.97
C VAL A 32 -1.45 1.99 23.20
N ILE A 33 -0.98 2.39 24.37
CA ILE A 33 0.39 2.11 24.83
C ILE A 33 0.40 0.72 25.45
N TYR A 34 1.22 -0.16 24.89
CA TYR A 34 1.51 -1.46 25.48
C TYR A 34 2.48 -1.29 26.64
N PRO A 35 2.20 -1.86 27.83
CA PRO A 35 2.97 -1.59 29.03
C PRO A 35 4.42 -2.10 28.89
N GLY A 36 5.38 -1.17 28.84
CA GLY A 36 6.80 -1.48 28.89
C GLY A 36 7.25 -1.78 30.32
N LEU A 37 8.21 -2.71 30.49
CA LEU A 37 8.73 -3.06 31.82
C LEU A 37 9.71 -2.01 32.38
N HIS A 38 10.56 -1.46 31.51
CA HIS A 38 11.61 -0.51 31.87
C HIS A 38 11.83 0.45 30.69
N LEU A 39 11.22 1.63 30.76
CA LEU A 39 11.42 2.68 29.76
C LEU A 39 12.52 3.63 30.23
N SER A 40 13.33 4.13 29.29
CA SER A 40 14.22 5.25 29.58
C SER A 40 13.42 6.55 29.66
N GLU A 41 13.93 7.55 30.39
CA GLU A 41 13.28 8.87 30.47
C GLU A 41 13.05 9.49 29.08
N ARG A 42 13.98 9.26 28.15
CA ARG A 42 13.84 9.73 26.75
C ARG A 42 12.67 9.07 26.05
N LEU A 43 12.51 7.76 26.22
CA LEU A 43 11.44 7.00 25.59
C LEU A 43 10.08 7.34 26.21
N GLU A 44 10.00 7.53 27.53
CA GLU A 44 8.80 8.02 28.22
C GLU A 44 8.38 9.40 27.69
N GLY A 45 9.31 10.37 27.69
CA GLY A 45 9.03 11.70 27.17
C GLY A 45 8.65 11.71 25.68
N PHE A 46 9.24 10.82 24.88
CA PHE A 46 8.86 10.64 23.48
C PHE A 46 7.42 10.12 23.33
N CYS A 47 7.05 9.10 24.10
CA CYS A 47 5.70 8.56 24.11
C CYS A 47 4.69 9.64 24.54
N ASP A 48 4.94 10.36 25.64
CA ASP A 48 4.03 11.42 26.11
C ASP A 48 3.79 12.49 25.04
N ALA A 49 4.86 12.94 24.37
CA ALA A 49 4.76 13.89 23.27
C ALA A 49 4.00 13.31 22.06
N LEU A 50 4.24 12.04 21.71
CA LEU A 50 3.56 11.36 20.59
C LEU A 50 2.05 11.29 20.82
N PHE A 51 1.64 10.85 22.00
CA PHE A 51 0.24 10.68 22.34
C PHE A 51 -0.47 12.03 22.53
N SER A 52 0.22 13.03 23.08
CA SER A 52 -0.27 14.42 23.11
C SER A 52 -0.50 14.96 21.70
N ALA A 53 0.42 14.72 20.77
CA ALA A 53 0.27 15.10 19.38
C ALA A 53 -0.92 14.39 18.71
N MET A 54 -1.12 13.09 18.95
CA MET A 54 -2.29 12.35 18.46
C MET A 54 -3.61 12.90 19.02
N GLN A 55 -3.68 13.16 20.33
CA GLN A 55 -4.87 13.74 20.95
C GLN A 55 -5.20 15.13 20.37
N SER A 56 -4.18 15.95 20.10
CA SER A 56 -4.35 17.25 19.43
C SER A 56 -4.84 17.17 17.97
N LEU A 57 -4.79 15.97 17.37
CA LEU A 57 -5.37 15.66 16.06
C LEU A 57 -6.79 15.08 16.16
N GLY A 58 -7.34 14.94 17.37
CA GLY A 58 -8.65 14.33 17.62
C GLY A 58 -8.63 12.80 17.63
N VAL A 59 -7.45 12.18 17.77
CA VAL A 59 -7.33 10.72 17.91
C VAL A 59 -7.72 10.31 19.33
N ARG A 60 -8.60 9.32 19.45
CA ARG A 60 -8.99 8.75 20.75
C ARG A 60 -7.97 7.69 21.18
N VAL A 61 -7.05 8.09 22.06
CA VAL A 61 -6.12 7.19 22.75
C VAL A 61 -6.89 6.37 23.79
N LEU A 62 -6.73 5.04 23.75
CA LEU A 62 -7.35 4.11 24.69
C LEU A 62 -6.41 3.83 25.87
N VAL A 63 -7.00 3.65 27.05
CA VAL A 63 -6.31 3.01 28.19
C VAL A 63 -6.28 1.50 27.99
N HIS A 64 -5.37 0.80 28.68
CA HIS A 64 -5.13 -0.62 28.45
C HIS A 64 -6.40 -1.47 28.63
N GLU A 65 -7.14 -1.24 29.69
CA GLU A 65 -8.37 -1.98 30.04
C GLU A 65 -9.47 -1.78 29.00
N GLU A 66 -9.57 -0.58 28.40
CA GLU A 66 -10.51 -0.29 27.32
C GLU A 66 -10.09 -0.92 25.99
N ALA A 67 -8.78 -1.08 25.78
CA ALA A 67 -8.23 -1.60 24.54
C ALA A 67 -8.22 -3.14 24.48
N THR A 68 -8.38 -3.83 25.61
CA THR A 68 -8.37 -5.30 25.67
C THR A 68 -9.77 -5.89 25.79
N GLY A 69 -9.99 -7.01 25.09
CA GLY A 69 -11.17 -7.85 25.28
C GLY A 69 -11.12 -8.64 26.59
N SER A 70 -12.19 -9.40 26.86
CA SER A 70 -12.32 -10.22 28.08
C SER A 70 -11.26 -11.32 28.23
N ASP A 71 -10.61 -11.70 27.13
CA ASP A 71 -9.51 -12.67 27.07
C ASP A 71 -8.12 -12.01 27.24
N GLY A 72 -8.08 -10.69 27.48
CA GLY A 72 -6.86 -9.91 27.60
C GLY A 72 -6.15 -9.65 26.27
N ARG A 73 -6.83 -9.84 25.13
CA ARG A 73 -6.28 -9.57 23.79
C ARG A 73 -6.84 -8.29 23.17
N PHE A 74 -6.05 -7.63 22.34
CA PHE A 74 -6.48 -6.47 21.56
C PHE A 74 -7.40 -6.91 20.41
N PRO A 75 -8.60 -6.30 20.27
CA PRO A 75 -9.52 -6.58 19.19
C PRO A 75 -9.01 -5.98 17.87
N PRO A 76 -9.55 -6.42 16.71
CA PRO A 76 -9.23 -5.83 15.41
C PRO A 76 -9.50 -4.32 15.40
N GLY A 77 -8.69 -3.56 14.66
CA GLY A 77 -8.74 -2.10 14.54
C GLY A 77 -7.92 -1.33 15.59
N THR A 78 -7.29 -2.04 16.53
CA THR A 78 -6.46 -1.42 17.58
C THR A 78 -5.02 -1.24 17.08
N VAL A 79 -4.45 -0.04 17.27
CA VAL A 79 -3.03 0.25 16.99
C VAL A 79 -2.25 0.16 18.30
N ILE A 80 -1.27 -0.72 18.36
CA ILE A 80 -0.49 -0.99 19.57
C ILE A 80 0.88 -0.34 19.47
N PHE A 81 1.18 0.62 20.34
CA PHE A 81 2.53 1.18 20.49
C PHE A 81 3.26 0.44 21.59
N ALA A 82 4.34 -0.26 21.25
CA ALA A 82 5.13 -1.09 22.13
C ALA A 82 6.52 -0.45 22.36
N PRO A 83 6.64 0.48 23.33
CA PRO A 83 7.92 1.09 23.65
C PRO A 83 8.82 0.11 24.42
N GLY A 84 10.09 0.04 24.00
CA GLY A 84 11.13 -0.75 24.66
C GLY A 84 11.28 -2.16 24.08
N HIS A 85 12.06 -2.98 24.78
CA HIS A 85 12.35 -4.35 24.37
C HIS A 85 11.52 -5.35 25.17
N PHE A 86 10.96 -6.33 24.47
CA PHE A 86 10.15 -7.39 25.07
C PHE A 86 10.84 -8.75 24.88
N THR A 87 10.71 -9.60 25.90
CA THR A 87 11.02 -11.03 25.79
C THR A 87 9.91 -11.73 25.00
N ASP A 88 10.20 -12.93 24.50
CA ASP A 88 9.30 -13.65 23.60
C ASP A 88 7.88 -13.75 24.16
N GLY A 89 7.68 -14.15 25.42
CA GLY A 89 6.33 -14.28 26.02
C GLY A 89 5.57 -12.95 26.20
N MET A 90 6.24 -11.81 26.03
CA MET A 90 5.70 -10.49 26.28
C MET A 90 5.48 -9.65 25.03
N LEU A 91 5.86 -10.13 23.84
CA LEU A 91 5.63 -9.41 22.59
C LEU A 91 4.15 -9.09 22.37
N ALA A 92 3.86 -7.88 21.89
CA ALA A 92 2.50 -7.41 21.62
C ALA A 92 1.75 -8.31 20.61
N ILE A 93 2.46 -8.95 19.67
CA ILE A 93 1.87 -9.90 18.72
C ILE A 93 1.21 -11.10 19.40
N ASN A 94 1.63 -11.46 20.62
CA ASN A 94 1.01 -12.55 21.37
C ASN A 94 -0.29 -12.13 22.08
N ARG A 95 -0.60 -10.83 22.03
CA ARG A 95 -1.76 -10.21 22.68
C ARG A 95 -2.78 -9.67 21.68
N VAL A 96 -2.64 -9.94 20.39
CA VAL A 96 -3.66 -9.57 19.39
C VAL A 96 -4.62 -10.73 19.13
N SER A 97 -5.89 -10.41 18.87
CA SER A 97 -6.90 -11.41 18.51
C SER A 97 -6.74 -11.93 17.08
N THR A 98 -6.08 -11.15 16.21
CA THR A 98 -5.83 -11.46 14.80
C THR A 98 -4.50 -10.85 14.36
N LEU A 99 -3.83 -11.49 13.39
CA LEU A 99 -2.63 -10.94 12.75
C LEU A 99 -2.94 -9.82 11.75
N TYR A 100 -4.20 -9.78 11.29
CA TYR A 100 -4.73 -8.78 10.37
C TYR A 100 -5.54 -7.74 11.13
N ASN A 101 -5.51 -6.50 10.66
CA ASN A 101 -6.19 -5.36 11.25
C ASN A 101 -5.70 -5.00 12.67
N ASN A 102 -4.46 -5.32 13.03
CA ASN A 102 -3.80 -4.83 14.24
C ASN A 102 -2.38 -4.36 13.91
N ILE A 103 -2.19 -3.04 13.82
CA ILE A 103 -0.88 -2.46 13.55
C ILE A 103 -0.11 -2.37 14.86
N ILE A 104 1.09 -2.94 14.88
CA ILE A 104 2.00 -2.88 16.03
C ILE A 104 3.18 -1.99 15.66
N VAL A 105 3.44 -0.99 16.48
CA VAL A 105 4.53 -0.02 16.33
C VAL A 105 5.53 -0.25 17.45
N GLY A 106 6.73 -0.74 17.12
CA GLY A 106 7.83 -0.84 18.09
C GLY A 106 8.54 0.51 18.21
N ILE A 107 8.76 1.00 19.43
CA ILE A 107 9.48 2.25 19.68
C ILE A 107 10.74 1.94 20.50
N TYR A 108 11.91 2.26 19.96
CA TYR A 108 13.19 1.89 20.54
C TYR A 108 14.07 3.11 20.80
N ASP A 109 14.76 3.06 21.93
CA ASP A 109 15.64 4.11 22.38
C ASP A 109 17.09 3.91 21.90
N GLU A 110 17.25 3.76 20.59
CA GLU A 110 18.51 3.40 19.93
C GLU A 110 18.61 4.00 18.53
N GLN A 111 19.80 3.93 17.92
CA GLN A 111 19.98 4.34 16.53
C GLN A 111 19.26 3.35 15.59
N PRO A 112 18.64 3.84 14.50
CA PRO A 112 18.09 2.95 13.50
C PRO A 112 19.22 2.12 12.86
N PRO A 113 18.96 0.88 12.42
CA PRO A 113 19.94 0.00 11.77
C PRO A 113 20.19 0.46 10.31
N LEU A 114 20.57 1.71 10.15
CA LEU A 114 20.77 2.39 8.87
C LEU A 114 22.20 2.89 8.82
N ASP A 115 23.05 2.13 8.14
CA ASP A 115 24.38 2.60 7.79
C ASP A 115 24.29 3.55 6.58
N GLN A 116 24.98 4.69 6.68
CA GLN A 116 25.07 5.66 5.58
C GLN A 116 25.87 5.11 4.40
N ASP A 117 26.73 4.13 4.63
CA ASP A 117 27.52 3.49 3.58
C ASP A 117 26.78 2.30 2.94
N SER A 118 25.72 1.80 3.57
CA SER A 118 24.92 0.70 3.02
C SER A 118 24.14 1.11 1.77
N LEU A 119 24.05 0.15 0.84
CA LEU A 119 23.20 0.26 -0.34
C LEU A 119 21.71 0.29 0.06
N PRO A 120 20.82 0.91 -0.75
CA PRO A 120 19.39 0.96 -0.47
C PRO A 120 18.73 -0.40 -0.16
N GLN A 121 19.12 -1.45 -0.87
CA GLN A 121 18.63 -2.81 -0.63
C GLN A 121 19.08 -3.35 0.74
N GLU A 122 20.34 -3.13 1.13
CA GLU A 122 20.87 -3.56 2.44
C GLU A 122 20.17 -2.85 3.59
N ARG A 123 19.91 -1.55 3.44
CA ARG A 123 19.14 -0.77 4.42
C ARG A 123 17.74 -1.34 4.59
N LEU A 124 17.09 -1.71 3.49
CA LEU A 124 15.76 -2.31 3.56
C LEU A 124 15.78 -3.68 4.23
N ASP A 125 16.72 -4.53 3.85
CA ASP A 125 16.85 -5.87 4.41
C ASP A 125 17.12 -5.79 5.92
N ALA A 126 17.90 -4.81 6.38
CA ALA A 126 18.12 -4.54 7.80
C ALA A 126 16.83 -4.11 8.53
N ILE A 127 16.05 -3.18 7.97
CA ILE A 127 14.75 -2.75 8.51
C ILE A 127 13.79 -3.94 8.59
N VAL A 128 13.65 -4.69 7.51
CA VAL A 128 12.73 -5.84 7.42
C VAL A 128 13.14 -6.95 8.39
N SER A 129 14.43 -7.24 8.48
CA SER A 129 14.96 -8.19 9.46
C SER A 129 14.61 -7.77 10.88
N ARG A 130 14.72 -6.48 11.19
CA ARG A 130 14.35 -5.97 12.51
C ARG A 130 12.83 -5.99 12.76
N LEU A 131 12.01 -5.67 11.77
CA LEU A 131 10.54 -5.80 11.84
C LEU A 131 10.12 -7.25 12.14
N ALA A 132 10.71 -8.21 11.41
CA ALA A 132 10.45 -9.64 11.58
C ALA A 132 10.92 -10.14 12.96
N ARG A 133 12.10 -9.72 13.41
CA ARG A 133 12.63 -10.06 14.73
C ARG A 133 11.75 -9.55 15.86
N GLU A 134 11.29 -8.30 15.77
CA GLU A 134 10.50 -7.66 16.82
C GLU A 134 8.99 -7.94 16.70
N MET A 135 8.55 -8.61 15.63
CA MET A 135 7.15 -8.91 15.36
C MET A 135 6.27 -7.65 15.34
N VAL A 136 6.78 -6.58 14.73
CA VAL A 136 6.10 -5.29 14.58
C VAL A 136 6.00 -4.89 13.11
N HIS A 137 5.10 -3.95 12.81
CA HIS A 137 4.80 -3.49 11.45
C HIS A 137 5.49 -2.17 11.10
N ILE A 138 5.76 -1.36 12.12
CA ILE A 138 6.44 -0.07 12.03
C ILE A 138 7.47 -0.02 13.15
N LEU A 139 8.67 0.46 12.84
CA LEU A 139 9.71 0.75 13.82
C LEU A 139 9.82 2.27 13.96
N ILE A 140 9.92 2.73 15.19
CA ILE A 140 10.30 4.09 15.53
C ILE A 140 11.57 4.04 16.36
N TYR A 141 12.61 4.73 15.90
CA TYR A 141 13.87 4.88 16.61
C TYR A 141 13.96 6.28 17.17
N VAL A 142 14.34 6.40 18.45
CA VAL A 142 14.43 7.67 19.16
C VAL A 142 15.87 7.89 19.59
N THR A 143 16.38 9.09 19.33
CA THR A 143 17.72 9.53 19.72
C THR A 143 17.62 10.87 20.45
N GLU A 144 18.74 11.39 20.95
CA GLU A 144 18.76 12.70 21.63
C GLU A 144 18.32 13.87 20.74
N ARG A 145 18.41 13.73 19.41
CA ARG A 145 18.22 14.86 18.48
C ARG A 145 17.20 14.57 17.39
N SER A 146 16.82 13.33 17.20
CA SER A 146 15.96 12.91 16.11
C SER A 146 15.14 11.68 16.46
N TRP A 147 14.11 11.45 15.67
CA TRP A 147 13.46 10.15 15.61
C TRP A 147 13.23 9.73 14.16
N THR A 148 13.20 8.43 13.92
CA THR A 148 13.13 7.84 12.58
C THR A 148 12.01 6.82 12.52
N VAL A 149 11.12 6.94 11.54
CA VAL A 149 10.06 5.95 11.24
C VAL A 149 10.52 5.07 10.10
N CYS A 150 10.50 3.75 10.30
CA CYS A 150 10.79 2.75 9.29
C CYS A 150 9.58 1.82 9.12
N THR A 151 9.19 1.53 7.87
CA THR A 151 8.04 0.67 7.57
C THR A 151 8.40 -0.48 6.64
N MET A 152 7.56 -1.53 6.62
CA MET A 152 7.77 -2.73 5.79
C MET A 152 7.92 -2.43 4.29
N ASN A 153 7.33 -1.35 3.78
CA ASN A 153 7.46 -0.94 2.37
C ASN A 153 8.77 -0.19 2.05
N GLY A 154 9.70 -0.10 3.00
CA GLY A 154 11.00 0.55 2.85
C GLY A 154 10.99 2.07 2.94
N SER A 155 9.89 2.67 3.36
CA SER A 155 9.86 4.09 3.69
C SER A 155 10.61 4.33 5.01
N VAL A 156 11.62 5.21 4.94
CA VAL A 156 12.38 5.73 6.08
C VAL A 156 12.18 7.23 6.13
N VAL A 157 11.70 7.75 7.25
CA VAL A 157 11.50 9.19 7.45
C VAL A 157 12.14 9.61 8.77
N THR A 158 13.12 10.49 8.70
CA THR A 158 13.84 11.04 9.86
C THR A 158 13.36 12.46 10.15
N PHE A 159 13.04 12.72 11.42
CA PHE A 159 12.69 14.04 11.93
C PHE A 159 13.81 14.53 12.82
N ASN A 160 14.40 15.68 12.50
CA ASN A 160 15.53 16.28 13.23
C ASN A 160 15.06 17.05 14.48
N THR A 161 14.17 16.44 15.25
CA THR A 161 13.69 16.93 16.54
C THR A 161 13.67 15.76 17.53
N PRO A 162 13.90 15.98 18.83
CA PRO A 162 13.85 14.90 19.82
C PRO A 162 12.42 14.38 20.05
N TYR A 163 11.41 15.23 19.82
CA TYR A 163 10.00 14.92 20.07
C TYR A 163 9.14 15.08 18.81
N PRO A 164 8.05 14.32 18.70
CA PRO A 164 7.13 14.40 17.57
C PRO A 164 6.25 15.65 17.66
N SER A 165 6.13 16.38 16.54
CA SER A 165 5.17 17.48 16.42
C SER A 165 3.82 16.99 15.90
N ARG A 166 2.76 17.77 16.16
CA ARG A 166 1.42 17.53 15.60
C ARG A 166 1.46 17.32 14.09
N GLU A 167 2.22 18.13 13.36
CA GLU A 167 2.31 18.06 11.90
C GLU A 167 3.08 16.82 11.42
N ALA A 168 4.17 16.47 12.10
CA ALA A 168 4.93 15.25 11.79
C ALA A 168 4.06 14.00 11.96
N VAL A 169 3.30 13.91 13.07
CA VAL A 169 2.37 12.81 13.32
C VAL A 169 1.25 12.78 12.27
N ARG A 170 0.65 13.94 11.98
CA ARG A 170 -0.44 14.07 10.99
C ARG A 170 -0.03 13.60 9.59
N ASN A 171 1.12 14.04 9.12
CA ASN A 171 1.51 13.89 7.72
C ASN A 171 2.26 12.58 7.46
N SER A 172 2.97 12.04 8.46
CA SER A 172 3.77 10.83 8.29
C SER A 172 3.15 9.61 8.95
N LEU A 173 2.79 9.71 10.24
CA LEU A 173 2.42 8.53 11.01
C LEU A 173 0.96 8.13 10.83
N VAL A 174 0.01 9.08 10.93
CA VAL A 174 -1.43 8.81 10.83
C VAL A 174 -1.79 7.98 9.60
N PRO A 175 -1.35 8.32 8.36
CA PRO A 175 -1.65 7.52 7.18
C PRO A 175 -1.12 6.09 7.24
N LYS A 176 0.05 5.90 7.88
CA LYS A 176 0.73 4.60 8.00
C LYS A 176 0.08 3.69 9.04
N ILE A 177 -0.53 4.26 10.08
CA ILE A 177 -1.21 3.50 11.14
C ILE A 177 -2.72 3.41 10.95
N SER A 178 -3.30 4.09 9.96
CA SER A 178 -4.74 4.03 9.67
C SER A 178 -5.12 2.92 8.69
N ALA A 179 -4.17 2.42 7.91
CA ALA A 179 -4.38 1.37 6.93
C ALA A 179 -3.20 0.39 6.98
N GLN A 180 -3.47 -0.85 7.37
CA GLN A 180 -2.45 -1.89 7.34
C GLN A 180 -2.24 -2.32 5.89
N VAL A 181 -0.97 -2.47 5.50
CA VAL A 181 -0.62 -3.05 4.21
C VAL A 181 -0.83 -4.57 4.30
N VAL A 182 -1.94 -5.04 3.74
CA VAL A 182 -2.36 -6.44 3.68
C VAL A 182 -2.48 -6.83 2.21
N PRO A 183 -2.01 -8.03 1.80
CA PRO A 183 -2.17 -8.44 0.41
C PRO A 183 -3.65 -8.64 0.10
N PRO A 184 -4.11 -8.34 -1.13
CA PRO A 184 -5.47 -8.69 -1.55
C PRO A 184 -5.69 -10.19 -1.37
N GLY A 185 -6.81 -10.56 -0.76
CA GLY A 185 -7.25 -11.93 -0.61
C GLY A 185 -7.76 -12.51 -1.94
N PRO A 186 -7.94 -13.85 -2.03
CA PRO A 186 -8.50 -14.48 -3.22
C PRO A 186 -9.90 -13.95 -3.60
N ASP A 187 -10.68 -13.53 -2.61
CA ASP A 187 -12.04 -13.00 -2.84
C ASP A 187 -12.03 -11.54 -3.32
N ASP A 188 -10.91 -10.83 -3.20
CA ASP A 188 -10.79 -9.42 -3.57
C ASP A 188 -10.52 -9.23 -5.07
N ILE A 189 -9.95 -10.24 -5.75
CA ILE A 189 -9.50 -10.16 -7.15
C ILE A 189 -9.87 -11.44 -7.90
N ASP A 190 -10.54 -11.29 -9.03
CA ASP A 190 -10.84 -12.41 -9.92
C ASP A 190 -9.59 -12.81 -10.72
N ILE A 191 -9.06 -14.02 -10.49
CA ILE A 191 -7.85 -14.51 -11.16
C ILE A 191 -8.22 -15.45 -12.31
N GLU A 192 -7.90 -15.03 -13.52
CA GLU A 192 -8.09 -15.78 -14.77
C GLU A 192 -6.74 -16.37 -15.22
N GLN A 193 -6.49 -17.63 -14.86
CA GLN A 193 -5.22 -18.29 -15.21
C GLN A 193 -5.13 -18.61 -16.70
N GLY A 194 -3.99 -18.26 -17.32
CA GLY A 194 -3.74 -18.56 -18.73
C GLY A 194 -4.51 -17.70 -19.72
N ALA A 195 -5.26 -16.70 -19.25
CA ALA A 195 -6.10 -15.83 -20.08
C ALA A 195 -5.33 -14.66 -20.72
N LEU A 196 -4.06 -14.44 -20.34
CA LEU A 196 -3.24 -13.39 -20.94
C LEU A 196 -2.69 -13.85 -22.30
N ASP A 197 -3.13 -13.18 -23.37
CA ASP A 197 -2.60 -13.38 -24.72
C ASP A 197 -1.27 -12.63 -24.89
N ILE A 198 -0.18 -13.39 -24.81
CA ILE A 198 1.19 -12.91 -24.92
C ILE A 198 1.65 -12.71 -26.38
N CYS A 199 0.80 -13.00 -27.37
CA CYS A 199 1.13 -12.89 -28.78
C CYS A 199 0.62 -11.58 -29.41
N THR A 200 -0.13 -10.76 -28.65
CA THR A 200 -0.66 -9.49 -29.15
C THR A 200 0.44 -8.45 -29.38
N PRO A 201 0.35 -7.60 -30.42
CA PRO A 201 1.31 -6.52 -30.64
C PRO A 201 1.46 -5.59 -29.44
N GLU A 202 0.36 -5.29 -28.74
CA GLU A 202 0.35 -4.44 -27.55
C GLU A 202 1.13 -5.08 -26.39
N TYR A 203 1.00 -6.39 -26.21
CA TYR A 203 1.76 -7.11 -25.20
C TYR A 203 3.25 -7.12 -25.54
N LEU A 204 3.60 -7.41 -26.80
CA LEU A 204 4.99 -7.48 -27.24
C LEU A 204 5.70 -6.13 -27.10
N ASP A 205 5.02 -5.02 -27.42
CA ASP A 205 5.53 -3.66 -27.23
C ASP A 205 5.76 -3.33 -25.74
N ALA A 206 4.80 -3.70 -24.87
CA ALA A 206 4.97 -3.53 -23.43
C ALA A 206 6.10 -4.41 -22.85
N ALA A 207 6.21 -5.65 -23.32
CA ALA A 207 7.27 -6.57 -22.92
C ALA A 207 8.66 -6.06 -23.32
N GLU A 208 8.80 -5.53 -24.54
CA GLU A 208 10.05 -4.93 -25.00
C GLU A 208 10.44 -3.73 -24.13
N ASP A 209 9.51 -2.79 -23.90
CA ASP A 209 9.75 -1.62 -23.05
C ASP A 209 10.16 -2.02 -21.62
N PHE A 210 9.49 -3.02 -21.04
CA PHE A 210 9.83 -3.51 -19.70
C PHE A 210 11.19 -4.19 -19.66
N MET A 211 11.58 -4.90 -20.73
CA MET A 211 12.92 -5.50 -20.85
C MET A 211 14.01 -4.43 -20.97
N GLN A 212 13.76 -3.38 -21.74
CA GLN A 212 14.67 -2.23 -21.83
C GLN A 212 14.80 -1.52 -20.47
N CYS A 213 13.68 -1.28 -19.79
CA CYS A 213 13.66 -0.72 -18.43
C CYS A 213 14.44 -1.61 -17.45
N SER A 214 14.20 -2.92 -17.43
CA SER A 214 14.92 -3.90 -16.62
C SER A 214 16.44 -3.82 -16.84
N ALA A 215 16.88 -3.70 -18.10
CA ALA A 215 18.30 -3.57 -18.43
C ALA A 215 18.92 -2.26 -17.93
N LEU A 216 18.19 -1.14 -17.99
CA LEU A 216 18.62 0.14 -17.42
C LEU A 216 18.73 0.07 -15.90
N TRP A 217 17.72 -0.50 -15.25
CA TRP A 217 17.66 -0.63 -13.80
C TRP A 217 18.68 -1.60 -13.21
N LYS A 218 19.11 -2.61 -13.96
CA LYS A 218 20.16 -3.56 -13.52
C LYS A 218 21.46 -2.87 -13.09
N LYS A 219 21.75 -1.69 -13.63
CA LYS A 219 22.95 -0.90 -13.30
C LYS A 219 22.71 0.15 -12.22
N ASN A 220 21.48 0.26 -11.70
CA ASN A 220 21.08 1.32 -10.78
C ASN A 220 20.89 0.76 -9.36
N HIS A 221 21.80 1.15 -8.46
CA HIS A 221 21.78 0.75 -7.06
C HIS A 221 20.63 1.36 -6.23
N CYS A 222 19.85 2.29 -6.81
CA CYS A 222 18.68 2.87 -6.16
C CYS A 222 17.45 1.96 -6.21
N LEU A 223 17.43 0.95 -7.09
CA LEU A 223 16.29 0.05 -7.18
C LEU A 223 16.37 -1.03 -6.11
N VAL A 224 15.44 -0.96 -5.17
CA VAL A 224 15.12 -2.06 -4.28
C VAL A 224 14.14 -2.99 -5.01
N THR A 225 14.45 -4.28 -5.06
CA THR A 225 13.64 -5.22 -5.86
C THR A 225 12.89 -6.22 -5.02
N HIS A 226 13.53 -6.77 -3.99
CA HIS A 226 13.00 -7.93 -3.26
C HIS A 226 13.73 -8.12 -1.93
N THR A 227 12.98 -8.42 -0.87
CA THR A 227 13.53 -8.95 0.39
C THR A 227 13.02 -10.36 0.58
N SER A 228 13.94 -11.33 0.67
CA SER A 228 13.60 -12.74 0.91
C SER A 228 13.25 -13.00 2.37
N THR A 229 12.27 -13.86 2.62
CA THR A 229 11.99 -14.35 3.98
C THR A 229 13.04 -15.35 4.47
N ASP A 230 13.79 -15.97 3.56
CA ASP A 230 14.71 -17.09 3.86
C ASP A 230 16.03 -16.65 4.53
N GLY A 231 16.22 -15.36 4.78
CA GLY A 231 17.40 -14.81 5.46
C GLY A 231 17.09 -13.86 6.62
N LEU A 232 15.81 -13.70 6.99
CA LEU A 232 15.44 -12.78 8.07
C LEU A 232 15.80 -13.36 9.44
N GLU A 233 16.19 -12.47 10.36
CA GLU A 233 16.44 -12.83 11.75
C GLU A 233 15.11 -13.04 12.50
N TYR A 234 14.72 -14.29 12.71
CA TYR A 234 13.58 -14.62 13.57
C TYR A 234 14.06 -14.93 14.98
N ARG A 235 13.28 -14.53 15.99
CA ARG A 235 13.53 -14.90 17.39
C ARG A 235 13.53 -16.42 17.59
N ASN A 236 12.58 -17.11 16.96
CA ASN A 236 12.47 -18.56 16.99
C ASN A 236 11.53 -19.06 15.87
N GLU A 237 11.40 -20.39 15.75
CA GLU A 237 10.59 -21.06 14.75
C GLU A 237 9.08 -20.73 14.84
N TYR A 238 8.57 -20.47 16.04
CA TYR A 238 7.17 -20.07 16.21
C TYR A 238 6.90 -18.72 15.55
N TYR A 239 7.76 -17.72 15.75
CA TYR A 239 7.63 -16.40 15.13
C TYR A 239 7.86 -16.44 13.62
N ARG A 240 8.79 -17.27 13.14
CA ARG A 240 8.96 -17.53 11.70
C ARG A 240 7.66 -17.97 11.05
N ARG A 241 6.92 -18.89 11.68
CA ARG A 241 5.60 -19.34 11.20
C ARG A 241 4.54 -18.24 11.25
N ILE A 242 4.59 -17.32 12.21
CA ILE A 242 3.67 -16.17 12.26
C ILE A 242 3.93 -15.25 11.07
N VAL A 243 5.18 -14.87 10.82
CA VAL A 243 5.55 -14.02 9.67
C VAL A 243 5.14 -14.70 8.36
N ALA A 244 5.42 -15.99 8.20
CA ALA A 244 5.01 -16.75 7.02
C ALA A 244 3.48 -16.73 6.82
N ARG A 245 2.69 -16.79 7.90
CA ARG A 245 1.22 -16.68 7.80
C ARG A 245 0.77 -15.25 7.45
N TYR A 246 1.40 -14.24 8.05
CA TYR A 246 1.10 -12.83 7.77
C TYR A 246 1.34 -12.46 6.30
N LEU A 247 2.43 -13.00 5.73
CA LEU A 247 2.78 -12.82 4.32
C LEU A 247 2.07 -13.83 3.39
N ASP A 248 1.04 -14.54 3.88
CA ASP A 248 0.27 -15.50 3.09
C ASP A 248 1.16 -16.54 2.37
N ARG A 249 2.16 -17.02 3.11
CA ARG A 249 3.20 -17.98 2.69
C ARG A 249 4.04 -17.57 1.49
N ARG A 250 4.05 -16.29 1.13
CA ARG A 250 4.99 -15.75 0.13
C ARG A 250 6.43 -15.88 0.65
N SER A 251 7.36 -16.19 -0.26
CA SER A 251 8.80 -16.34 0.03
C SER A 251 9.56 -15.01 0.14
N GLY A 252 8.85 -13.89 0.02
CA GLY A 252 9.46 -12.56 0.08
C GLY A 252 8.48 -11.43 -0.14
N MET A 253 9.00 -10.21 -0.01
CA MET A 253 8.30 -8.96 -0.30
C MET A 253 8.98 -8.29 -1.49
N SER A 254 8.17 -7.77 -2.42
CA SER A 254 8.66 -7.05 -3.60
C SER A 254 8.41 -5.57 -3.46
N TYR A 255 9.37 -4.78 -3.95
CA TYR A 255 9.30 -3.33 -3.88
C TYR A 255 9.25 -2.72 -5.28
N GLY A 256 8.36 -1.76 -5.46
CA GLY A 256 8.04 -1.16 -6.74
C GLY A 256 7.39 -2.13 -7.72
N PHE A 257 7.05 -1.60 -8.90
CA PHE A 257 6.46 -2.33 -10.03
C PHE A 257 6.77 -1.56 -11.31
N PHE A 258 6.82 -2.25 -12.44
CA PHE A 258 6.65 -1.60 -13.75
C PHE A 258 5.21 -1.83 -14.16
N ALA A 259 4.54 -0.76 -14.58
CA ALA A 259 3.14 -0.79 -14.96
C ALA A 259 2.94 0.10 -16.19
N ARG A 260 2.20 -0.42 -17.16
CA ARG A 260 1.81 0.29 -18.38
C ARG A 260 0.33 0.08 -18.60
N GLN A 261 -0.42 1.17 -18.58
CA GLN A 261 -1.84 1.14 -18.91
C GLN A 261 -2.01 0.67 -20.34
N ARG A 262 -3.04 -0.13 -20.63
CA ARG A 262 -3.35 -0.51 -22.01
C ARG A 262 -4.09 0.63 -22.71
N PRO A 263 -3.94 0.75 -24.04
CA PRO A 263 -4.62 1.79 -24.79
C PRO A 263 -6.13 1.82 -24.52
N LEU A 264 -6.68 3.02 -24.32
CA LEU A 264 -8.09 3.20 -23.97
C LEU A 264 -8.68 4.43 -24.66
N ALA A 265 -9.68 4.20 -25.52
CA ALA A 265 -10.50 5.25 -26.10
C ALA A 265 -11.54 5.74 -25.07
N ALA A 266 -11.18 6.71 -24.24
CA ALA A 266 -12.12 7.29 -23.28
C ALA A 266 -13.27 8.02 -24.00
N ALA A 267 -14.52 7.77 -23.59
CA ALA A 267 -15.68 8.54 -24.03
C ALA A 267 -15.65 9.94 -23.41
N PRO A 268 -16.13 10.99 -24.10
CA PRO A 268 -16.19 12.34 -23.53
C PRO A 268 -17.11 12.39 -22.31
N ALA A 269 -16.77 13.23 -21.34
CA ALA A 269 -17.63 13.51 -20.20
C ALA A 269 -18.86 14.30 -20.65
N LEU A 270 -20.00 14.07 -20.00
CA LEU A 270 -21.24 14.78 -20.25
C LEU A 270 -21.43 15.92 -19.26
N ARG A 271 -21.95 17.05 -19.73
CA ARG A 271 -22.39 18.14 -18.86
C ARG A 271 -23.71 17.73 -18.18
N GLU A 272 -24.01 18.29 -17.00
CA GLU A 272 -25.17 17.89 -16.18
C GLU A 272 -26.53 17.90 -16.90
N ASN A 273 -26.68 18.72 -17.95
CA ASN A 273 -27.92 18.84 -18.72
C ASN A 273 -27.94 18.01 -20.02
N GLU A 274 -26.88 17.27 -20.32
CA GLU A 274 -26.81 16.44 -21.52
C GLU A 274 -27.49 15.10 -21.29
N VAL A 275 -28.11 14.56 -22.35
CA VAL A 275 -28.82 13.28 -22.28
C VAL A 275 -27.79 12.18 -22.11
N VAL A 276 -27.92 11.41 -21.03
CA VAL A 276 -27.10 10.23 -20.78
C VAL A 276 -27.58 9.11 -21.71
N PRO A 277 -26.70 8.53 -22.56
CA PRO A 277 -27.04 7.35 -23.34
C PRO A 277 -27.48 6.21 -22.41
N GLU A 278 -28.54 5.49 -22.79
CA GLU A 278 -29.12 4.41 -21.96
C GLU A 278 -28.07 3.35 -21.58
N GLU A 279 -27.15 3.04 -22.49
CA GLU A 279 -26.04 2.09 -22.31
C GLU A 279 -25.02 2.51 -21.22
N LEU A 280 -25.02 3.80 -20.86
CA LEU A 280 -24.10 4.39 -19.89
C LEU A 280 -24.78 4.75 -18.56
N ALA A 281 -26.11 4.63 -18.45
CA ALA A 281 -26.87 5.14 -17.31
C ALA A 281 -26.32 4.68 -15.94
N ASP A 282 -25.94 3.40 -15.83
CA ASP A 282 -25.39 2.80 -14.60
C ASP A 282 -23.85 2.82 -14.54
N LYS A 283 -23.19 3.46 -15.50
CA LYS A 283 -21.73 3.52 -15.64
C LYS A 283 -21.21 4.95 -15.68
N MET A 284 -21.86 5.86 -14.96
CA MET A 284 -21.41 7.26 -14.83
C MET A 284 -20.93 7.54 -13.42
N ALA A 285 -19.83 8.28 -13.30
CA ALA A 285 -19.39 8.90 -12.07
C ALA A 285 -19.76 10.38 -12.08
N LYS A 286 -20.41 10.86 -11.02
CA LYS A 286 -20.70 12.29 -10.85
C LYS A 286 -19.48 13.00 -10.27
N MET A 287 -19.01 14.06 -10.94
CA MET A 287 -17.80 14.77 -10.55
C MET A 287 -17.99 16.28 -10.58
N SER A 288 -17.27 16.99 -9.72
CA SER A 288 -17.15 18.45 -9.76
C SER A 288 -15.81 18.87 -10.35
N VAL A 289 -15.83 19.59 -11.47
CA VAL A 289 -14.65 20.08 -12.18
C VAL A 289 -14.83 21.57 -12.46
N LEU A 290 -13.91 22.40 -11.97
CA LEU A 290 -13.94 23.87 -12.12
C LEU A 290 -15.28 24.51 -11.71
N GLY A 291 -15.94 23.96 -10.68
CA GLY A 291 -17.24 24.44 -10.21
C GLY A 291 -18.44 23.91 -11.02
N HIS A 292 -18.20 23.16 -12.10
CA HIS A 292 -19.25 22.49 -12.87
C HIS A 292 -19.44 21.06 -12.39
N THR A 293 -20.68 20.62 -12.42
CA THR A 293 -21.03 19.21 -12.24
C THR A 293 -21.05 18.53 -13.60
N ILE A 294 -20.36 17.40 -13.70
CA ILE A 294 -20.27 16.61 -14.91
C ILE A 294 -20.49 15.12 -14.60
N LEU A 295 -20.87 14.38 -15.63
CA LEU A 295 -21.02 12.94 -15.59
C LEU A 295 -19.90 12.34 -16.44
N VAL A 296 -19.04 11.53 -15.83
CA VAL A 296 -17.90 10.90 -16.50
C VAL A 296 -18.21 9.41 -16.71
N PRO A 297 -18.22 8.91 -17.95
CA PRO A 297 -18.35 7.48 -18.20
C PRO A 297 -17.22 6.71 -17.52
N VAL A 298 -17.56 5.62 -16.85
CA VAL A 298 -16.65 4.73 -16.12
C VAL A 298 -16.26 3.58 -17.04
N PRO A 299 -15.05 3.59 -17.62
CA PRO A 299 -14.63 2.53 -18.51
C PRO A 299 -14.07 1.35 -17.72
N THR A 300 -13.99 0.20 -18.39
CA THR A 300 -13.04 -0.84 -17.99
C THR A 300 -11.63 -0.34 -18.28
N VAL A 301 -10.74 -0.44 -17.30
CA VAL A 301 -9.31 -0.15 -17.46
C VAL A 301 -8.50 -1.41 -17.25
N SER A 302 -7.38 -1.54 -17.96
CA SER A 302 -6.40 -2.59 -17.71
C SER A 302 -4.97 -2.11 -17.89
N VAL A 303 -4.05 -2.84 -17.26
CA VAL A 303 -2.64 -2.48 -17.10
C VAL A 303 -1.81 -3.75 -17.22
N ILE A 304 -0.77 -3.73 -18.05
CA ILE A 304 0.28 -4.74 -18.03
C ILE A 304 1.27 -4.34 -16.93
N THR A 305 1.54 -5.24 -16.00
CA THR A 305 2.42 -4.98 -14.85
C THR A 305 3.31 -6.17 -14.53
N THR A 306 4.43 -5.90 -13.89
CA THR A 306 5.22 -6.95 -13.26
C THR A 306 4.46 -7.59 -12.10
N ARG A 307 4.46 -8.92 -11.99
CA ARG A 307 3.89 -9.65 -10.85
C ARG A 307 4.69 -9.43 -9.57
N SER A 308 4.05 -9.67 -8.43
CA SER A 308 4.76 -9.74 -7.15
C SER A 308 5.81 -10.86 -7.17
N GLY A 309 6.98 -10.61 -6.59
CA GLY A 309 8.08 -11.58 -6.44
C GLY A 309 9.06 -11.64 -7.62
N CYS A 310 8.81 -10.94 -8.73
CA CYS A 310 9.73 -10.99 -9.88
C CYS A 310 11.02 -10.22 -9.62
N ARG A 311 12.12 -10.69 -10.23
CA ARG A 311 13.41 -9.99 -10.20
C ARG A 311 13.43 -8.92 -11.29
N LYS A 312 13.11 -7.68 -10.95
CA LYS A 312 12.93 -6.57 -11.92
C LYS A 312 14.16 -6.22 -12.78
N HIS A 313 15.35 -6.66 -12.37
CA HIS A 313 16.59 -6.52 -13.14
C HIS A 313 16.91 -7.75 -14.02
N HIS A 314 16.04 -8.76 -14.00
CA HIS A 314 16.13 -10.00 -14.74
C HIS A 314 14.72 -10.50 -15.05
N LEU A 315 13.94 -9.66 -15.73
CA LEU A 315 12.57 -9.99 -16.13
C LEU A 315 12.55 -11.08 -17.21
N ASP A 316 11.61 -12.00 -17.06
CA ASP A 316 11.16 -12.92 -18.10
C ASP A 316 9.71 -12.55 -18.44
N PRO A 317 9.44 -11.89 -19.59
CA PRO A 317 8.11 -11.35 -19.85
C PRO A 317 7.01 -12.40 -19.79
N GLU A 318 7.26 -13.60 -20.33
CA GLU A 318 6.27 -14.68 -20.34
C GLU A 318 5.89 -15.15 -18.93
N LYS A 319 6.77 -14.98 -17.95
CA LYS A 319 6.57 -15.46 -16.57
C LYS A 319 6.28 -14.35 -15.57
N ASP A 320 6.75 -13.15 -15.84
CA ASP A 320 6.80 -12.05 -14.87
C ASP A 320 5.80 -10.94 -15.18
N LEU A 321 5.19 -10.92 -16.36
CA LEU A 321 4.12 -9.97 -16.68
C LEU A 321 2.74 -10.58 -16.47
N VAL A 322 1.86 -9.76 -15.94
CA VAL A 322 0.43 -10.06 -15.77
C VAL A 322 -0.37 -8.87 -16.27
N GLU A 323 -1.61 -9.12 -16.69
CA GLU A 323 -2.58 -8.05 -16.90
C GLU A 323 -3.44 -7.95 -15.65
N ILE A 324 -3.61 -6.74 -15.13
CA ILE A 324 -4.61 -6.43 -14.11
C ILE A 324 -5.63 -5.46 -14.68
N GLY A 325 -6.86 -5.49 -14.20
CA GLY A 325 -7.85 -4.52 -14.61
C GLY A 325 -8.96 -4.30 -13.60
N LEU A 326 -9.81 -3.34 -13.90
CA LEU A 326 -10.92 -2.89 -13.07
C LEU A 326 -12.15 -2.69 -13.95
N THR A 327 -13.23 -3.39 -13.62
CA THR A 327 -14.53 -3.30 -14.31
C THR A 327 -15.63 -3.16 -13.27
N GLY A 328 -16.34 -2.02 -13.26
CA GLY A 328 -17.50 -1.82 -12.37
C GLY A 328 -17.17 -2.00 -10.88
N GLY A 329 -15.99 -1.57 -10.44
CA GLY A 329 -15.53 -1.77 -9.06
C GLY A 329 -14.92 -3.13 -8.76
N ARG A 330 -14.93 -4.08 -9.71
CA ARG A 330 -14.31 -5.40 -9.52
C ARG A 330 -12.94 -5.47 -10.16
N ALA A 331 -11.91 -5.74 -9.35
CA ALA A 331 -10.55 -5.96 -9.82
C ALA A 331 -10.38 -7.41 -10.32
N TRP A 332 -9.60 -7.57 -11.39
CA TRP A 332 -9.27 -8.86 -11.98
C TRP A 332 -7.80 -8.94 -12.39
N MET A 333 -7.27 -10.15 -12.55
CA MET A 333 -5.90 -10.43 -12.95
C MET A 333 -5.83 -11.60 -13.92
N ARG A 334 -5.09 -11.46 -15.03
CA ARG A 334 -4.81 -12.52 -16.01
C ARG A 334 -3.33 -12.89 -15.99
N THR A 335 -3.07 -14.19 -15.98
CA THR A 335 -1.70 -14.73 -16.10
C THR A 335 -1.49 -15.41 -17.46
N SER A 336 -0.24 -15.57 -17.87
CA SER A 336 0.13 -16.32 -19.07
C SER A 336 -0.08 -17.84 -18.88
N GLY A 337 -0.34 -18.57 -19.97
CA GLY A 337 -0.52 -20.03 -19.93
C GLY A 337 0.71 -20.80 -19.43
N ASN A 338 1.91 -20.24 -19.62
CA ASN A 338 3.19 -20.82 -19.17
C ASN A 338 3.39 -20.75 -17.65
N THR A 339 2.47 -20.13 -16.91
CA THR A 339 2.44 -20.13 -15.43
C THR A 339 1.62 -21.28 -14.84
N ALA A 340 1.00 -22.12 -15.68
CA ALA A 340 0.21 -23.28 -15.25
C ALA A 340 1.03 -24.20 -14.33
N GLY A 341 0.63 -24.25 -13.06
CA GLY A 341 1.30 -25.04 -12.02
C GLY A 341 2.10 -24.23 -10.99
N ARG A 342 2.19 -22.90 -11.12
CA ARG A 342 2.69 -22.03 -10.05
C ARG A 342 1.53 -21.41 -9.29
N GLU A 343 1.29 -21.89 -8.07
CA GLU A 343 0.39 -21.27 -7.07
C GLU A 343 0.81 -19.83 -6.65
N ASP A 344 1.86 -19.27 -7.28
CA ASP A 344 2.61 -18.09 -6.81
C ASP A 344 2.31 -16.78 -7.55
N SER A 345 1.49 -16.77 -8.60
CA SER A 345 1.08 -15.50 -9.24
C SER A 345 -0.01 -14.85 -8.40
N ARG A 346 0.43 -14.19 -7.33
CA ARG A 346 -0.42 -13.39 -6.44
C ARG A 346 -0.41 -11.91 -6.88
N PRO A 347 -1.52 -11.19 -6.69
CA PRO A 347 -1.56 -9.76 -6.94
C PRO A 347 -0.53 -9.01 -6.07
N SER A 348 -0.05 -7.90 -6.61
CA SER A 348 0.77 -6.95 -5.85
C SER A 348 -0.06 -6.31 -4.74
N PHE A 349 0.60 -5.87 -3.67
CA PHE A 349 -0.02 -5.01 -2.67
C PHE A 349 -0.48 -3.67 -3.28
N ASP A 350 0.15 -3.26 -4.38
CA ASP A 350 -0.13 -2.00 -5.07
C ASP A 350 -1.21 -2.13 -6.17
N THR A 351 -1.84 -3.30 -6.35
CA THR A 351 -2.80 -3.53 -7.45
C THR A 351 -3.89 -2.47 -7.51
N LEU A 352 -4.56 -2.17 -6.39
CA LEU A 352 -5.61 -1.15 -6.36
C LEU A 352 -5.06 0.26 -6.62
N THR A 353 -3.84 0.56 -6.16
CA THR A 353 -3.17 1.84 -6.46
C THR A 353 -2.95 1.98 -7.97
N ILE A 354 -2.42 0.95 -8.62
CA ILE A 354 -2.17 0.93 -10.06
C ILE A 354 -3.49 1.12 -10.84
N LEU A 355 -4.54 0.40 -10.44
CA LEU A 355 -5.85 0.49 -11.08
C LEU A 355 -6.53 1.85 -10.85
N ALA A 356 -6.39 2.43 -9.65
CA ALA A 356 -6.88 3.76 -9.35
C ALA A 356 -6.20 4.84 -10.22
N HIS A 357 -4.89 4.70 -10.47
CA HIS A 357 -4.17 5.56 -11.42
C HIS A 357 -4.70 5.40 -12.85
N ALA A 358 -4.90 4.16 -13.31
CA ALA A 358 -5.42 3.90 -14.66
C ALA A 358 -6.83 4.46 -14.87
N LEU A 359 -7.70 4.32 -13.86
CA LEU A 359 -9.04 4.91 -13.86
C LEU A 359 -8.98 6.44 -13.82
N GLY A 360 -8.08 7.01 -13.01
CA GLY A 360 -7.84 8.45 -12.95
C GLY A 360 -7.41 9.04 -14.30
N ASN A 361 -6.51 8.35 -15.03
CA ASN A 361 -6.11 8.71 -16.39
C ASN A 361 -7.32 8.69 -17.35
N ALA A 362 -8.15 7.65 -17.27
CA ALA A 362 -9.35 7.56 -18.09
C ALA A 362 -10.34 8.70 -17.83
N PHE A 363 -10.54 9.07 -16.56
CA PHE A 363 -11.39 10.21 -16.19
C PHE A 363 -10.81 11.53 -16.67
N ALA A 364 -9.50 11.74 -16.48
CA ALA A 364 -8.82 12.93 -16.98
C ALA A 364 -8.96 13.05 -18.51
N ALA A 365 -8.78 11.96 -19.25
CA ALA A 365 -8.96 11.93 -20.70
C ALA A 365 -10.40 12.25 -21.12
N SER A 366 -11.39 11.66 -20.43
CA SER A 366 -12.81 11.91 -20.66
C SER A 366 -13.18 13.39 -20.46
N ILE A 367 -12.69 14.00 -19.37
CA ILE A 367 -12.89 15.41 -19.05
C ILE A 367 -12.22 16.31 -20.09
N LEU A 368 -10.96 16.00 -20.46
CA LEU A 368 -10.22 16.77 -21.45
C LEU A 368 -10.89 16.72 -22.82
N LYS A 369 -11.41 15.57 -23.26
CA LYS A 369 -12.19 15.49 -24.52
C LYS A 369 -13.39 16.45 -24.54
N THR A 370 -13.95 16.79 -23.38
CA THR A 370 -15.11 17.71 -23.28
C THR A 370 -14.71 19.18 -23.13
N PHE A 371 -13.67 19.48 -22.35
CA PHE A 371 -13.31 20.86 -21.99
C PHE A 371 -12.08 21.41 -22.70
N SER A 372 -11.22 20.55 -23.24
CA SER A 372 -9.98 20.90 -23.95
C SER A 372 -9.71 19.86 -25.05
N PRO A 373 -10.55 19.81 -26.11
CA PRO A 373 -10.45 18.79 -27.16
C PRO A 373 -9.11 18.79 -27.92
N GLU A 374 -8.38 19.89 -27.88
CA GLU A 374 -7.03 20.04 -28.43
C GLU A 374 -5.93 19.36 -27.58
N SER A 375 -6.26 18.90 -26.37
CA SER A 375 -5.32 18.20 -25.51
C SER A 375 -4.83 16.92 -26.19
N LEU A 376 -3.52 16.71 -26.16
CA LEU A 376 -2.90 15.51 -26.72
C LEU A 376 -3.04 14.29 -25.79
N PHE A 377 -3.37 14.49 -24.52
CA PHE A 377 -3.41 13.41 -23.53
C PHE A 377 -4.43 12.32 -23.85
N PRO A 378 -5.71 12.62 -24.20
CA PRO A 378 -6.66 11.57 -24.58
C PRO A 378 -6.22 10.77 -25.81
N ALA A 379 -5.61 11.42 -26.80
CA ALA A 379 -5.05 10.73 -27.96
C ALA A 379 -3.84 9.87 -27.54
N HIS A 380 -3.00 10.34 -26.63
CA HIS A 380 -1.88 9.52 -26.14
C HIS A 380 -2.36 8.25 -25.42
N LEU A 381 -3.33 8.38 -24.51
CA LEU A 381 -3.95 7.26 -23.81
C LEU A 381 -4.60 6.26 -24.77
N GLU A 382 -5.27 6.75 -25.81
CA GLU A 382 -5.95 5.91 -26.80
C GLU A 382 -4.99 5.12 -27.70
N TRP A 383 -3.78 5.62 -27.93
CA TRP A 383 -2.80 5.00 -28.83
C TRP A 383 -1.70 4.22 -28.11
N LYS A 384 -1.24 4.70 -26.95
CA LYS A 384 -0.08 4.14 -26.24
C LYS A 384 -0.40 3.55 -24.87
N GLY A 385 -1.50 4.00 -24.26
CA GLY A 385 -1.84 3.70 -22.87
C GLY A 385 -1.22 4.68 -21.90
#